data_AF-A0A348VUV5-F1
#
_entry.id   AF-A0A348VUV5-F1
#
_cell.length_a   1.000
_cell.length_b   1.000
_cell.length_c   1.000
_cell.angle_alpha   90.00
_cell.angle_beta   90.00
_cell.angle_gamma   90.00
#
_symmetry.space_group_name_H-M   'P 1'
#
loop_
_entity.id
_entity.type
_entity.pdbx_description
1 polymer ?
#
loop_
_entity_poly.entity_id
_entity_poly.type
_entity_poly.pdbx_seq_one_letter_code
_entity_poly.pdbx_strand_id
1 'polypeptide(L)'
;KAAERMVELAQAFPGASGGLRRALNQAARELLLAQSSDWAFIMKTGSHVEYAVRMTKEYILDFTRLYDDIKGNRIDEGWLGDIEYRHNVFPDVDYSVYA
;
A
#
# COMPACT_ATOMS: atom_id res chain seq x y z
N LYS A 1 -0.37 12.69 4.92
CA LYS A 1 -0.07 12.53 3.48
C LYS A 1 -0.47 11.16 2.91
N ALA A 2 0.23 10.05 3.20
CA ALA A 2 -0.14 8.75 2.59
C ALA A 2 -1.54 8.26 3.03
N ALA A 3 -1.87 8.37 4.33
CA ALA A 3 -3.20 8.03 4.83
C ALA A 3 -4.32 8.89 4.21
N GLU A 4 -4.11 10.20 4.09
CA GLU A 4 -5.07 11.12 3.44
C GLU A 4 -5.31 10.73 1.97
N ARG A 5 -4.24 10.34 1.25
CA ARG A 5 -4.35 9.83 -0.13
C ARG A 5 -5.13 8.53 -0.22
N MET A 6 -5.01 7.65 0.78
CA MET A 6 -5.79 6.41 0.81
C MET A 6 -7.28 6.68 1.04
N VAL A 7 -7.60 7.62 1.93
CA VAL A 7 -8.98 8.11 2.12
C VAL A 7 -9.52 8.71 0.83
N GLU A 8 -8.74 9.55 0.15
CA GLU A 8 -9.10 10.12 -1.16
C GLU A 8 -9.41 9.01 -2.18
N LEU A 9 -8.54 8.00 -2.30
CA LEU A 9 -8.76 6.87 -3.22
C LEU A 9 -10.05 6.11 -2.89
N ALA A 10 -10.28 5.78 -1.61
CA ALA A 10 -11.46 5.04 -1.20
C ALA A 10 -12.75 5.80 -1.47
N GLN A 11 -12.75 7.11 -1.26
CA GLN A 11 -13.90 7.99 -1.53
C GLN A 11 -14.10 8.25 -3.03
N ALA A 12 -13.04 8.30 -3.83
CA ALA A 12 -13.10 8.57 -5.27
C ALA A 12 -13.61 7.38 -6.08
N PHE A 13 -13.40 6.15 -5.59
CA PHE A 13 -13.73 4.93 -6.32
C PHE A 13 -14.67 4.00 -5.53
N PRO A 14 -15.85 4.46 -5.09
CA PRO A 14 -16.78 3.61 -4.36
C PRO A 14 -17.25 2.46 -5.27
N GLY A 15 -17.09 1.22 -4.81
CA GLY A 15 -17.55 0.05 -5.55
C GLY A 15 -16.68 -0.35 -6.75
N ALA A 16 -15.39 0.02 -6.74
CA ALA A 16 -14.44 -0.48 -7.74
C ALA A 16 -14.47 -2.01 -7.90
N SER A 17 -14.21 -2.48 -9.12
CA SER A 17 -14.18 -3.90 -9.48
C SER A 17 -12.94 -4.24 -10.33
N GLY A 18 -12.63 -5.54 -10.47
CA GLY A 18 -11.54 -6.00 -11.33
C GLY A 18 -10.17 -5.48 -10.90
N GLY A 19 -9.33 -5.13 -11.87
CA GLY A 19 -7.96 -4.63 -11.65
C GLY A 19 -7.90 -3.38 -10.76
N LEU A 20 -8.89 -2.49 -10.87
CA LEU A 20 -8.96 -1.30 -10.02
C LEU A 20 -9.16 -1.66 -8.54
N ARG A 21 -10.06 -2.60 -8.22
CA ARG A 21 -10.25 -3.06 -6.83
C ARG A 21 -8.98 -3.70 -6.28
N ARG A 22 -8.29 -4.50 -7.11
CA ARG A 22 -7.01 -5.13 -6.75
C ARG A 22 -5.96 -4.07 -6.42
N ALA A 23 -5.78 -3.08 -7.28
CA ALA A 23 -4.84 -1.98 -7.06
C ALA A 23 -5.17 -1.17 -5.79
N LEU A 24 -6.46 -0.89 -5.54
CA LEU A 24 -6.90 -0.18 -4.33
C LEU A 24 -6.65 -0.99 -3.05
N ASN A 25 -6.93 -2.30 -3.09
CA ASN A 25 -6.64 -3.20 -1.98
C ASN A 25 -5.13 -3.31 -1.72
N GLN A 26 -4.32 -3.40 -2.77
CA GLN A 26 -2.88 -3.39 -2.64
C GLN A 26 -2.39 -2.07 -2.05
N ALA A 27 -2.93 -0.92 -2.47
CA ALA A 27 -2.56 0.38 -1.90
C ALA A 27 -2.89 0.44 -0.40
N ALA A 28 -4.06 -0.05 0.00
CA ALA A 28 -4.40 -0.17 1.42
C ALA A 28 -3.41 -1.06 2.19
N ARG A 29 -2.97 -2.18 1.59
CA ARG A 29 -1.97 -3.08 2.16
C ARG A 29 -0.60 -2.41 2.33
N GLU A 30 -0.10 -1.73 1.30
CA GLU A 30 1.16 -1.00 1.36
C GLU A 30 1.14 0.05 2.47
N LEU A 31 0.02 0.77 2.61
CA LEU A 31 -0.15 1.76 3.66
C LEU A 31 -0.09 1.12 5.06
N LEU A 32 -0.77 -0.01 5.27
CA LEU A 32 -0.75 -0.73 6.54
C LEU A 32 0.65 -1.23 6.88
N LEU A 33 1.35 -1.81 5.91
CA LEU A 33 2.73 -2.30 6.07
C LEU A 33 3.69 -1.15 6.42
N ALA A 34 3.55 0.00 5.77
CA ALA A 34 4.33 1.19 6.07
C ALA A 34 4.05 1.77 7.46
N GLN A 35 2.85 1.57 8.00
CA GLN A 35 2.44 2.06 9.32
C GLN A 35 2.73 1.08 10.46
N SER A 36 3.25 -0.11 10.18
CA SER A 36 3.50 -1.11 11.22
C SER A 36 4.40 -0.55 12.33
N SER A 37 3.95 -0.69 13.57
CA SER A 37 4.71 -0.31 14.76
C SER A 37 5.97 -1.15 14.95
N ASP A 38 6.05 -2.33 14.33
CA ASP A 38 7.22 -3.20 14.41
C ASP A 38 8.45 -2.53 13.82
N TRP A 39 8.30 -1.82 12.69
CA TRP A 39 9.41 -1.08 12.08
C TRP A 39 9.92 0.02 13.02
N ALA A 40 9.00 0.77 13.62
CA ALA A 40 9.33 1.81 14.60
C ALA A 40 10.02 1.22 15.84
N PHE A 41 9.57 0.05 16.30
CA PHE A 41 10.18 -0.64 17.44
C PHE A 41 11.58 -1.15 17.12
N ILE A 42 11.77 -1.83 15.98
CA ILE A 42 13.07 -2.33 15.48
C ILE A 42 14.08 -1.17 15.33
N MET A 43 13.63 -0.04 14.79
CA MET A 43 14.46 1.18 14.71
C MET A 43 14.84 1.71 16.10
N LYS A 44 13.90 1.69 17.06
CA LYS A 44 14.15 2.14 18.44
C LYS A 44 15.11 1.23 19.22
N THR A 45 15.02 -0.09 19.03
CA THR A 45 15.84 -1.07 19.75
C THR A 45 17.25 -1.23 19.17
N GLY A 46 17.52 -0.69 17.97
CA GLY A 46 18.84 -0.70 17.34
C GLY A 46 19.21 -2.01 16.63
N SER A 47 18.35 -3.03 16.64
CA SER A 47 18.53 -4.25 15.86
C SER A 47 18.05 -4.04 14.43
N HIS A 48 18.81 -4.44 13.40
CA HIS A 48 18.36 -4.43 11.99
C HIS A 48 17.74 -3.09 11.49
N VAL A 49 18.21 -1.95 12.01
CA VAL A 49 17.65 -0.61 11.71
C VAL A 49 17.60 -0.32 10.22
N GLU A 50 18.69 -0.60 9.50
CA GLU A 50 18.77 -0.36 8.05
C GLU A 50 17.70 -1.13 7.27
N TYR A 51 17.39 -2.36 7.69
CA TYR A 51 16.35 -3.17 7.10
C TYR A 51 14.97 -2.55 7.33
N ALA A 52 14.64 -2.17 8.57
CA ALA A 52 13.36 -1.53 8.88
C ALA A 52 13.15 -0.21 8.13
N VAL A 53 14.20 0.61 8.03
CA VAL A 53 14.17 1.86 7.25
C VAL A 53 13.95 1.58 5.77
N ARG A 54 14.64 0.57 5.21
CA ARG A 54 14.48 0.20 3.80
C ARG A 54 13.05 -0.28 3.51
N MET A 55 12.51 -1.19 4.32
CA MET A 55 11.16 -1.72 4.12
C MET A 55 10.10 -0.61 4.21
N THR A 56 10.20 0.27 5.21
CA THR A 56 9.24 1.38 5.35
C THR A 56 9.25 2.30 4.14
N LYS A 57 10.44 2.60 3.58
CA LYS A 57 10.57 3.41 2.36
C LYS A 57 10.00 2.69 1.14
N GLU A 58 10.27 1.40 1.01
CA GLU A 58 9.77 0.57 -0.10
C GLU A 58 8.24 0.58 -0.14
N TYR A 59 7.57 0.30 0.98
CA TYR A 59 6.11 0.32 1.06
C TYR A 59 5.50 1.70 0.74
N ILE A 60 6.14 2.80 1.19
CA ILE A 60 5.67 4.15 0.86
C ILE A 60 5.85 4.47 -0.64
N LEU A 61 6.93 3.99 -1.27
CA LEU A 61 7.17 4.17 -2.70
C LEU A 61 6.15 3.39 -3.52
N ASP A 62 5.92 2.13 -3.17
CA ASP A 62 4.95 1.27 -3.86
C ASP A 62 3.52 1.82 -3.71
N PHE A 63 3.14 2.27 -2.50
CA PHE A 63 1.89 3.00 -2.27
C PHE A 63 1.76 4.24 -3.18
N THR A 64 2.83 5.04 -3.26
CA THR A 64 2.80 6.29 -4.04
C THR A 64 2.64 6.00 -5.53
N ARG A 65 3.33 4.97 -6.04
CA ARG A 65 3.17 4.53 -7.43
C ARG A 65 1.75 4.05 -7.70
N LEU A 66 1.18 3.21 -6.83
CA LEU A 66 -0.20 2.76 -6.96
C LEU A 66 -1.18 3.94 -7.01
N TYR A 67 -1.02 4.91 -6.11
CA TYR A 67 -1.82 6.12 -6.10
C TYR A 67 -1.77 6.85 -7.44
N ASP A 68 -0.56 7.09 -7.97
CA ASP A 68 -0.38 7.80 -9.23
C ASP A 68 -0.92 7.01 -10.44
N ASP A 69 -0.77 5.68 -10.45
CA ASP A 69 -1.24 4.82 -11.52
C ASP A 69 -2.77 4.65 -11.52
N ILE A 70 -3.39 4.57 -10.34
CA ILE A 70 -4.86 4.58 -10.18
C ILE A 70 -5.43 5.91 -10.65
N LYS A 71 -4.89 7.05 -10.18
CA LYS A 71 -5.35 8.39 -10.57
C LYS A 71 -5.12 8.67 -12.06
N GLY A 72 -4.06 8.10 -12.62
CA GLY A 72 -3.73 8.20 -14.04
C GLY A 72 -4.44 7.20 -14.95
N ASN A 73 -5.28 6.30 -14.39
CA ASN A 73 -5.93 5.21 -15.12
C ASN A 73 -4.96 4.40 -16.00
N ARG A 74 -3.79 4.08 -15.44
CA ARG A 74 -2.67 3.43 -16.15
C ARG A 74 -2.07 2.28 -15.33
N ILE A 75 -2.94 1.54 -14.64
CA ILE A 75 -2.56 0.41 -13.79
C ILE A 75 -1.80 -0.62 -14.65
N ASP A 76 -0.56 -0.90 -14.25
CA ASP A 76 0.25 -1.96 -14.81
C ASP A 76 -0.09 -3.28 -14.09
N GLU A 77 -0.86 -4.14 -14.76
CA GLU A 77 -1.31 -5.44 -14.22
C GLU A 77 -0.14 -6.39 -13.93
N GLY A 78 0.96 -6.30 -14.69
CA GLY A 78 2.14 -7.14 -14.48
C GLY A 78 2.85 -6.73 -13.19
N TRP A 79 3.13 -5.44 -13.05
CA TRP A 79 3.73 -4.92 -11.83
C TRP A 79 2.81 -5.08 -10.61
N LEU A 80 1.49 -4.90 -10.78
CA LEU A 80 0.50 -5.13 -9.71
C LEU A 80 0.56 -6.58 -9.20
N GLY A 81 0.64 -7.57 -10.11
CA GLY A 81 0.79 -8.97 -9.73
C GLY A 81 2.09 -9.24 -8.97
N ASP A 82 3.20 -8.61 -9.39
CA ASP A 82 4.50 -8.76 -8.72
C ASP A 82 4.46 -8.23 -7.28
N ILE A 83 3.86 -7.06 -7.04
CA ILE A 83 3.74 -6.51 -5.69
C ILE A 83 2.73 -7.27 -4.83
N GLU A 84 1.63 -7.75 -5.40
CA GLU A 84 0.67 -8.61 -4.69
C GLU A 84 1.33 -9.91 -4.23
N TYR A 85 2.23 -10.48 -5.05
CA TYR A 85 3.00 -11.67 -4.68
C TYR A 85 4.01 -11.38 -3.57
N ARG A 86 4.78 -10.28 -3.68
CA ARG A 86 5.81 -9.92 -2.69
C ARG A 86 5.19 -9.49 -1.35
N HIS A 87 4.10 -8.74 -1.39
CA HIS A 87 3.44 -8.14 -0.23
C HIS A 87 2.03 -8.72 -0.10
N ASN A 88 1.93 -9.96 0.38
CA ASN A 88 0.69 -10.72 0.44
C ASN A 88 0.05 -10.81 1.85
N VAL A 89 0.60 -10.08 2.83
CA VAL A 89 0.06 -10.04 4.19
C VAL A 89 -1.30 -9.33 4.18
N PHE A 90 -2.30 -9.86 4.87
CA PHE A 90 -3.70 -9.41 4.83
C PHE A 90 -4.38 -9.66 3.46
N PRO A 91 -4.61 -10.92 3.07
CA PRO A 91 -5.23 -11.26 1.78
C PRO A 91 -6.63 -10.65 1.63
N ASP A 92 -7.36 -10.52 2.74
CA ASP A 92 -8.74 -10.06 2.80
C ASP A 92 -8.88 -8.54 3.04
N VAL A 93 -7.81 -7.77 2.83
CA VAL A 93 -7.88 -6.30 2.98
C VAL A 93 -8.94 -5.74 2.02
N ASP A 94 -9.77 -4.85 2.54
CA ASP A 94 -10.76 -4.11 1.76
C ASP A 94 -10.48 -2.61 1.88
N TYR A 95 -10.16 -1.97 0.76
CA TYR A 95 -9.85 -0.54 0.73
C TYR A 95 -11.02 0.36 1.18
N SER A 96 -12.26 -0.13 1.11
CA SER A 96 -13.45 0.65 1.43
C SER A 96 -13.55 1.05 2.91
N VAL A 97 -12.78 0.41 3.80
CA VAL A 97 -12.69 0.79 5.22
C VAL A 97 -12.16 2.21 5.44
N TYR A 98 -11.50 2.79 4.43
CA TYR A 98 -10.97 4.15 4.46
C TYR A 98 -11.95 5.21 3.93
N ALA A 99 -13.12 4.82 3.42
CA ALA A 99 -14.11 5.74 2.84
C ALA A 99 -14.94 6.49 3.90
#